data_AF-A0A353R6S1-F1
#
_entry.id   AF-A0A353R6S1-F1
#
_cell.length_a   1.000
_cell.length_b   1.000
_cell.length_c   1.000
_cell.angle_alpha   90.00
_cell.angle_beta   90.00
_cell.angle_gamma   90.00
#
_symmetry.space_group_name_H-M   'P 1'
#
loop_
_entity.id
_entity.type
_entity.pdbx_description
1 polymer ?
#
loop_
_entity_poly.entity_id
_entity_poly.type
_entity_poly.pdbx_seq_one_letter_code
_entity_poly.pdbx_strand_id
1 'polypeptide(L)'
;MTDFDVQEIQEFLEKKLRGITPGTLSLKGLTGSAVFFPIASFVKKSPGRIHVLILENSTEASYAAADLSVLLGYQRVYLFPASYRGTGKTARPDESFQVQRTMALGAVAEFYKKASDILLVT
;
A
#
# COMPACT_ATOMS: atom_id res chain seq x y z
N MET A 1 -8.87 -21.35 13.45
CA MET A 1 -8.78 -20.28 12.43
C MET A 1 -10.05 -19.46 12.60
N THR A 2 -10.03 -18.47 13.48
CA THR A 2 -11.22 -17.73 13.91
C THR A 2 -11.42 -16.51 12.99
N ASP A 3 -12.55 -16.54 12.29
CA ASP A 3 -13.38 -15.39 11.92
C ASP A 3 -12.74 -14.26 11.10
N PHE A 4 -12.27 -14.57 9.89
CA PHE A 4 -12.12 -13.54 8.86
C PHE A 4 -13.48 -13.32 8.18
N ASP A 5 -14.20 -12.26 8.56
CA ASP A 5 -15.50 -11.93 7.98
C ASP A 5 -15.36 -10.98 6.78
N VAL A 6 -15.65 -11.50 5.59
CA VAL A 6 -15.62 -10.74 4.34
C VAL A 6 -16.75 -9.71 4.27
N GLN A 7 -17.86 -9.93 5.00
CA GLN A 7 -19.02 -9.04 5.00
C GLN A 7 -18.67 -7.67 5.59
N GLU A 8 -17.92 -7.64 6.69
CA GLU A 8 -17.51 -6.38 7.34
C GLU A 8 -16.68 -5.49 6.39
N ILE A 9 -15.79 -6.11 5.59
CA ILE A 9 -15.03 -5.39 4.54
C ILE A 9 -15.96 -4.83 3.48
N GLN A 10 -16.91 -5.63 2.99
CA GLN A 10 -17.84 -5.20 1.95
C GLN A 10 -18.68 -4.02 2.42
N GLU A 11 -19.25 -4.10 3.61
CA GLU A 11 -20.04 -3.02 4.21
C GLU A 11 -19.23 -1.74 4.38
N PHE A 12 -18.00 -1.85 4.90
CA PHE A 12 -17.10 -0.71 5.05
C PHE A 12 -16.80 -0.02 3.71
N LEU A 13 -16.51 -0.82 2.67
CA LEU A 13 -16.25 -0.33 1.32
C LEU A 13 -17.47 0.38 0.72
N GLU A 14 -18.65 -0.25 0.80
CA GLU A 14 -19.88 0.30 0.25
C GLU A 14 -20.34 1.56 0.97
N LYS A 15 -20.11 1.65 2.28
CA LYS A 15 -20.38 2.87 3.07
C LYS A 15 -19.48 4.03 2.63
N LYS A 16 -18.19 3.77 2.38
CA LYS A 16 -17.21 4.80 1.98
C LYS A 16 -17.37 5.25 0.52
N LEU A 17 -17.88 4.39 -0.36
CA LEU A 17 -18.26 4.79 -1.73
C LEU A 17 -19.43 5.80 -1.75
N ARG A 18 -20.21 5.87 -0.67
CA ARG A 18 -21.39 6.76 -0.52
C ARG A 18 -21.09 8.10 0.19
N GLY A 19 -19.88 8.34 0.69
CA GLY A 19 -19.51 9.60 1.35
C GLY A 19 -18.03 9.73 1.75
N ILE A 20 -17.55 10.97 1.89
CA ILE A 20 -16.16 11.29 2.29
C ILE A 20 -16.06 11.38 3.82
N THR A 21 -16.28 10.28 4.53
CA THR A 21 -16.10 10.26 6.00
C THR A 21 -14.90 9.39 6.35
N PRO A 22 -13.95 9.88 7.18
CA PRO A 22 -12.90 9.05 7.75
C PRO A 22 -13.53 7.86 8.51
N GLY A 23 -12.93 6.68 8.39
CA GLY A 23 -13.39 5.48 9.05
C GLY A 23 -12.25 4.49 9.20
N THR A 24 -12.31 3.71 10.27
CA THR A 24 -11.32 2.68 10.60
C THR A 24 -11.99 1.32 10.56
N LEU A 25 -11.36 0.38 9.87
CA LEU A 25 -11.74 -1.03 9.85
C LEU A 25 -10.57 -1.85 10.41
N SER A 26 -10.83 -2.71 11.39
CA SER A 26 -9.82 -3.59 11.96
C SER A 26 -10.03 -5.01 11.43
N LEU A 27 -9.07 -5.51 10.67
CA LEU A 27 -9.11 -6.87 10.15
C LEU A 27 -8.33 -7.81 11.06
N LYS A 28 -8.97 -8.90 11.47
CA LYS A 28 -8.37 -9.96 12.30
C LYS A 28 -8.37 -11.28 11.53
N GLY A 29 -7.55 -12.23 11.96
CA GLY A 29 -7.50 -13.57 11.38
C GLY A 29 -6.76 -13.69 10.04
N LEU A 30 -6.16 -12.60 9.53
CA LEU A 30 -5.31 -12.60 8.34
C LEU A 30 -3.87 -12.97 8.71
N THR A 31 -3.27 -13.90 7.98
CA THR A 31 -1.89 -14.36 8.22
C THR A 31 -1.10 -14.47 6.92
N GLY A 32 0.21 -14.20 7.00
CA GLY A 32 1.10 -14.22 5.83
C GLY A 32 0.59 -13.33 4.69
N SER A 33 0.77 -13.76 3.45
CA SER A 33 0.33 -13.02 2.25
C SER A 33 -1.20 -12.88 2.12
N ALA A 34 -1.99 -13.57 2.96
CA ALA A 34 -3.45 -13.42 2.92
C ALA A 34 -3.89 -11.98 3.22
N VAL A 35 -3.08 -11.22 3.96
CA VAL A 35 -3.34 -9.81 4.29
C VAL A 35 -3.41 -8.90 3.06
N PHE A 36 -2.77 -9.28 1.95
CA PHE A 36 -2.68 -8.44 0.75
C PHE A 36 -3.90 -8.56 -0.18
N PHE A 37 -4.69 -9.63 -0.09
CA PHE A 37 -5.93 -9.75 -0.88
C PHE A 37 -6.98 -8.67 -0.59
N PRO A 38 -7.36 -8.40 0.68
CA PRO A 38 -8.31 -7.34 0.97
C PRO A 38 -7.76 -5.96 0.60
N ILE A 39 -6.45 -5.73 0.76
CA ILE A 39 -5.79 -4.48 0.34
C ILE A 39 -5.89 -4.32 -1.19
N ALA A 40 -5.56 -5.36 -1.95
CA ALA A 40 -5.64 -5.32 -3.40
C ALA A 40 -7.08 -5.08 -3.90
N SER A 41 -8.06 -5.70 -3.25
CA SER A 41 -9.48 -5.48 -3.51
C SER A 41 -9.89 -4.01 -3.24
N PHE A 42 -9.43 -3.44 -2.13
CA PHE A 42 -9.69 -2.05 -1.76
C PHE A 42 -9.18 -1.06 -2.81
N VAL A 43 -7.94 -1.26 -3.27
CA VAL A 43 -7.31 -0.42 -4.31
C VAL A 43 -8.07 -0.52 -5.62
N LYS A 44 -8.44 -1.73 -6.07
CA LYS A 44 -9.19 -1.93 -7.33
C LYS A 44 -10.59 -1.31 -7.31
N LYS A 45 -11.28 -1.32 -6.16
CA LYS A 45 -12.64 -0.78 -6.03
C LYS A 45 -12.70 0.75 -5.87
N SER A 46 -11.56 1.39 -5.59
CA SER A 46 -11.52 2.83 -5.29
C SER A 46 -10.65 3.60 -6.28
N PRO A 47 -10.99 3.62 -7.59
CA PRO A 47 -10.11 4.18 -8.58
C PRO A 47 -9.92 5.70 -8.44
N GLY A 48 -8.80 6.21 -8.94
CA GLY A 48 -8.41 7.62 -8.88
C GLY A 48 -7.98 8.07 -7.49
N ARG A 49 -7.31 7.19 -6.72
CA ARG A 49 -6.83 7.52 -5.37
C ARG A 49 -5.37 7.14 -5.16
N ILE A 50 -4.73 7.87 -4.23
CA ILE A 50 -3.46 7.50 -3.64
C ILE A 50 -3.75 6.69 -2.36
N HIS A 51 -3.23 5.47 -2.31
CA HIS A 51 -3.27 4.58 -1.17
C HIS A 51 -1.87 4.53 -0.55
N VAL A 52 -1.81 4.49 0.78
CA VAL A 52 -0.56 4.32 1.52
C VAL A 52 -0.70 3.10 2.42
N LEU A 53 0.16 2.11 2.20
CA LEU A 53 0.33 0.95 3.06
C LEU A 53 1.59 1.14 3.90
N ILE A 54 1.42 1.19 5.21
CA ILE A 54 2.50 1.37 6.18
C ILE A 54 2.71 0.04 6.89
N LEU A 55 3.92 -0.50 6.81
CA LEU A 55 4.32 -1.73 7.48
C LEU A 55 5.38 -1.46 8.56
N GLU A 56 5.66 -2.48 9.37
CA GLU A 56 6.50 -2.33 10.55
C GLU A 56 7.96 -2.05 10.20
N ASN A 57 8.45 -2.62 9.09
CA ASN A 57 9.83 -2.50 8.67
C ASN A 57 10.01 -2.60 7.15
N SER A 58 11.20 -2.22 6.68
CA SER A 58 11.56 -2.18 5.26
C SER A 58 11.48 -3.54 4.56
N THR A 59 11.71 -4.63 5.31
CA THR A 59 11.67 -5.99 4.76
C THR A 59 10.23 -6.38 4.45
N GLU A 60 9.31 -6.16 5.40
CA GLU A 60 7.88 -6.35 5.20
C GLU A 60 7.33 -5.46 4.08
N ALA A 61 7.72 -4.18 4.04
CA ALA A 61 7.35 -3.26 2.96
C ALA A 61 7.78 -3.79 1.58
N SER A 62 8.99 -4.35 1.49
CA SER A 62 9.50 -4.94 0.25
C SER A 62 8.70 -6.17 -0.18
N TYR A 63 8.38 -7.08 0.75
CA TYR A 63 7.55 -8.26 0.45
C TYR A 63 6.13 -7.87 0.05
N ALA A 64 5.52 -6.92 0.74
CA ALA A 64 4.20 -6.42 0.41
C ALA A 64 4.16 -5.74 -0.97
N ALA A 65 5.18 -4.94 -1.30
CA ALA A 65 5.28 -4.34 -2.63
C ALA A 65 5.38 -5.41 -3.73
N ALA A 66 6.14 -6.49 -3.51
CA ALA A 66 6.24 -7.59 -4.46
C ALA A 66 4.89 -8.32 -4.65
N ASP A 67 4.25 -8.76 -3.57
CA ASP A 67 2.98 -9.47 -3.61
C ASP A 67 1.87 -8.60 -4.23
N LEU A 68 1.77 -7.34 -3.81
CA LEU A 68 0.76 -6.41 -4.32
C LEU A 68 1.01 -6.02 -5.77
N SER A 69 2.26 -5.96 -6.23
CA SER A 69 2.58 -5.73 -7.65
C SER A 69 2.00 -6.84 -8.53
N VAL A 70 2.05 -8.09 -8.07
CA VAL A 70 1.43 -9.22 -8.77
C VAL A 70 -0.09 -9.10 -8.75
N LEU A 71 -0.69 -8.79 -7.60
CA LEU A 71 -2.15 -8.72 -7.44
C LEU A 71 -2.82 -7.53 -8.16
N LEU A 72 -2.12 -6.38 -8.23
CA LEU A 72 -2.64 -5.11 -8.77
C LEU A 72 -2.16 -4.80 -10.18
N GLY A 73 -1.17 -5.55 -10.68
CA GLY A 73 -0.41 -5.21 -11.87
C GLY A 73 0.69 -4.22 -11.52
N TYR A 74 1.93 -4.56 -11.90
CA TYR A 74 3.19 -3.90 -11.56
C TYR A 74 3.21 -2.36 -11.70
N GLN A 75 2.35 -1.78 -12.53
CA GLN A 75 2.34 -0.34 -12.83
C GLN A 75 1.71 0.54 -11.73
N ARG A 76 1.15 -0.05 -10.67
CA ARG A 76 0.38 0.66 -9.65
C ARG A 76 1.02 0.69 -8.26
N VAL A 77 2.07 -0.10 -8.04
CA VAL A 77 2.65 -0.33 -6.71
C VAL A 77 4.07 0.20 -6.67
N TYR A 78 4.35 1.09 -5.72
CA TYR A 78 5.64 1.76 -5.58
C TYR A 78 6.14 1.59 -4.15
N LEU A 79 7.30 0.94 -4.01
CA LEU A 79 8.02 0.91 -2.74
C LEU A 79 8.57 2.32 -2.47
N PHE A 80 8.28 2.87 -1.31
CA PHE A 80 8.75 4.17 -0.84
C PHE A 80 9.58 3.98 0.44
N PRO A 81 10.84 3.55 0.31
CA PRO A 81 11.67 3.27 1.47
C PRO A 81 12.12 4.56 2.17
N ALA A 82 12.69 4.40 3.36
CA ALA A 82 13.43 5.46 4.04
C ALA A 82 14.58 6.01 3.16
N SER A 83 15.07 7.21 3.46
CA SER A 83 16.20 7.82 2.73
C SER A 83 17.56 7.18 3.04
N TYR A 84 17.61 6.25 3.98
CA TYR A 84 18.81 5.58 4.45
C TYR A 84 18.52 4.12 4.80
N ARG A 85 19.57 3.31 4.83
CA ARG A 85 19.56 1.91 5.27
C ARG A 85 20.28 1.79 6.60
N GLY A 86 19.78 0.93 7.49
CA GLY A 86 20.32 0.77 8.85
C GLY A 86 19.69 1.73 9.86
N THR A 87 20.13 1.66 11.12
CA THR A 87 19.59 2.45 12.22
C THR A 87 20.70 3.15 13.01
N GLY A 88 20.41 4.35 13.52
CA GLY A 88 21.36 5.11 14.34
C GLY A 88 22.70 5.34 13.63
N LYS A 89 23.79 4.89 14.25
CA LYS A 89 25.17 5.15 13.77
C LYS A 89 25.56 4.38 12.51
N THR A 90 24.80 3.34 12.12
CA THR A 90 25.05 2.57 10.89
C THR A 90 24.20 3.05 9.71
N ALA A 91 23.36 4.07 9.92
CA ALA A 91 22.53 4.65 8.87
C ALA A 91 23.40 5.20 7.74
N ARG A 92 23.20 4.70 6.52
CA ARG A 92 23.91 5.16 5.33
C ARG A 92 22.91 5.38 4.19
N PRO A 93 23.11 6.40 3.34
CA PRO A 93 22.35 6.53 2.10
C PRO A 93 22.46 5.25 1.26
N ASP A 94 21.36 4.89 0.60
CA ASP A 94 21.32 3.78 -0.34
C ASP A 94 20.80 4.31 -1.68
N GLU A 95 21.61 4.23 -2.73
CA GLU A 95 21.26 4.72 -4.05
C GLU A 95 20.03 3.99 -4.62
N SER A 96 19.84 2.71 -4.29
CA SER A 96 18.65 1.97 -4.72
C SER A 96 17.38 2.53 -4.08
N PHE A 97 17.46 2.99 -2.82
CA PHE A 97 16.34 3.65 -2.15
C PHE A 97 16.06 5.03 -2.76
N GLN A 98 17.09 5.76 -3.18
CA GLN A 98 16.91 7.03 -3.89
C GLN A 98 16.15 6.84 -5.21
N VAL A 99 16.51 5.83 -6.00
CA VAL A 99 15.81 5.50 -7.26
C VAL A 99 14.35 5.15 -7.00
N GLN A 100 14.08 4.25 -6.04
CA GLN A 100 12.72 3.84 -5.68
C GLN A 100 11.86 5.02 -5.21
N ARG A 101 12.41 5.88 -4.34
CA ARG A 101 11.73 7.10 -3.88
C ARG A 101 11.43 8.06 -5.02
N THR A 102 12.36 8.22 -5.97
CA THR A 102 12.17 9.08 -7.14
C THR A 102 11.03 8.56 -8.02
N MET A 103 10.96 7.25 -8.25
CA MET A 103 9.87 6.63 -9.00
C MET A 103 8.52 6.83 -8.31
N ALA A 104 8.45 6.57 -7.00
CA ALA A 104 7.24 6.77 -6.20
C ALA A 104 6.73 8.22 -6.23
N LEU A 105 7.63 9.19 -6.01
CA LEU A 105 7.30 10.62 -6.05
C LEU A 105 6.90 11.07 -7.46
N GLY A 106 7.56 10.53 -8.49
CA GLY A 106 7.18 10.76 -9.89
C GLY A 106 5.77 10.26 -10.17
N ALA A 107 5.40 9.07 -9.69
CA ALA A 107 4.05 8.55 -9.83
C ALA A 107 3.02 9.45 -9.13
N VAL A 108 3.31 9.92 -7.91
CA VAL A 108 2.45 10.88 -7.19
C VAL A 108 2.30 12.20 -7.97
N ALA A 109 3.38 12.72 -8.56
CA ALA A 109 3.30 13.92 -9.38
C ALA A 109 2.44 13.70 -10.63
N GLU A 110 2.56 12.54 -11.29
CA GLU A 110 1.74 12.17 -12.45
C GLU A 110 0.26 11.98 -12.08
N PHE A 111 -0.06 11.46 -10.89
CA PHE A 111 -1.43 11.35 -10.40
C PHE A 111 -2.20 12.67 -10.46
N TYR A 112 -1.55 13.76 -10.04
CA TYR A 112 -2.16 15.09 -10.05
C TYR A 112 -2.35 15.67 -11.46
N LYS A 113 -1.66 15.12 -12.46
CA LYS A 113 -1.87 15.46 -13.88
C LYS A 113 -2.96 14.58 -14.51
N LYS A 114 -2.92 13.28 -14.21
CA LYS A 114 -3.86 12.27 -14.71
C LYS A 114 -4.15 11.27 -13.59
N ALA A 115 -5.38 11.31 -13.09
CA ALA A 115 -5.82 10.42 -12.03
C ALA A 115 -5.59 8.95 -12.43
N SER A 116 -4.87 8.24 -11.57
CA SER A 116 -4.55 6.81 -11.69
C SER A 116 -4.47 6.19 -10.30
N ASP A 117 -4.55 4.87 -10.21
CA ASP A 117 -4.49 4.20 -8.90
C ASP A 117 -3.04 4.03 -8.49
N ILE A 118 -2.65 4.63 -7.37
CA ILE A 118 -1.30 4.52 -6.84
C ILE A 118 -1.37 3.90 -5.45
N LEU A 119 -0.57 2.86 -5.25
CA LEU A 119 -0.29 2.30 -3.94
C LEU A 119 1.17 2.55 -3.58
N LEU A 120 1.39 3.39 -2.58
CA LEU A 120 2.69 3.57 -1.94
C LEU A 120 2.81 2.56 -0.81
N VAL A 121 3.93 1.82 -0.76
CA VAL A 121 4.23 0.85 0.30
C VAL A 121 5.48 1.31 1.04
N THR A 122 5.42 1.45 2.37
CA THR A 122 6.53 1.94 3.20
C THR A 122 6.66 1.17 4.50
#